data_AF-A0A1G1Z388-F1
#
_entry.id   AF-A0A1G1Z388-F1
#
_cell.length_a   1.000
_cell.length_b   1.000
_cell.length_c   1.000
_cell.angle_alpha   90.00
_cell.angle_beta   90.00
_cell.angle_gamma   90.00
#
_symmetry.space_group_name_H-M   'P 1'
#
loop_
_entity.id
_entity.type
_entity.pdbx_description
1 polymer ?
#
loop_
_entity_poly.entity_id
_entity_poly.type
_entity_poly.pdbx_seq_one_letter_code
_entity_poly.pdbx_strand_id
1 'polypeptide(L)'
;MDAPVKRIFIITLIIIRQIILGLLISVLLLALPAAGLKLLNEIYPNSMVAILTAGPTTWLDGLFMLFNVLWFPAFLAVWIFRHSARLQKMGVKNKPAVWSAGIVLPMVFYAIVFVSPSSLLQLLKPIIVTPFVFYIPLFIAMLTIPAYLVFRSVIWPRNVVQPAEPVVINEFHRRVSRVLSIVIIVGIAIYLVSLLIGSLGKFSKADTETQVAKIHATRLMLDDVLGVNLPPDPGVEADKTIQGIDANKNGIRDDVELAIFKAYPNSAKTRAVLLQYALALQTEFNQPSVNTEIVIAAVQEEDRAYICVGDILSREDSDKYFREVDVLRAFVKNLQLNTPERKSLRTSFYKQIGSYNSLDRKCDIDYSRLPD
;
A
#
# COMPACT_ATOMS: atom_id res chain seq x y z
N MET A 1 10.25 -26.48 25.37
CA MET A 1 10.88 -25.17 25.61
C MET A 1 9.97 -24.37 26.51
N ASP A 2 10.45 -23.96 27.68
CA ASP A 2 9.66 -23.18 28.64
C ASP A 2 9.24 -21.83 28.04
N ALA A 3 8.06 -21.35 28.41
CA ALA A 3 7.49 -20.07 27.99
C ALA A 3 8.48 -18.86 28.02
N PRO A 4 9.38 -18.70 29.02
CA PRO A 4 10.39 -17.63 29.00
C PRO A 4 11.44 -17.80 27.90
N VAL A 5 11.87 -19.03 27.60
CA VAL A 5 12.89 -19.31 26.57
C VAL A 5 12.33 -19.03 25.17
N LYS A 6 11.05 -19.33 24.94
CA LYS A 6 10.36 -19.03 23.68
C LYS A 6 10.21 -17.51 23.46
N ARG A 7 9.97 -16.73 24.52
CA ARG A 7 9.93 -15.25 24.44
C ARG A 7 11.30 -14.66 24.12
N ILE A 8 12.35 -15.12 24.78
CA ILE A 8 13.73 -14.66 24.51
C ILE A 8 14.10 -14.95 23.06
N PHE A 9 13.82 -16.16 22.57
CA PHE A 9 14.10 -16.54 21.19
C PHE A 9 13.37 -15.66 20.15
N ILE A 10 12.08 -15.38 20.37
CA ILE A 10 11.29 -14.51 19.49
C ILE A 10 11.83 -13.07 19.50
N ILE A 11 12.19 -12.54 20.68
CA ILE A 11 12.77 -11.20 20.81
C ILE A 11 14.12 -11.12 20.10
N THR A 12 14.98 -12.13 20.26
CA THR A 12 16.27 -12.21 19.56
C THR A 12 16.08 -12.26 18.04
N LEU A 13 15.08 -13.00 17.54
CA LEU A 13 14.78 -13.09 16.12
C LEU A 13 14.26 -11.76 15.53
N ILE A 14 13.44 -11.03 16.30
CA ILE A 14 12.98 -9.69 15.94
C ILE A 14 14.17 -8.72 15.89
N ILE A 15 15.07 -8.75 16.88
CA ILE A 15 16.26 -7.89 16.91
C ILE A 15 17.18 -8.18 15.72
N ILE A 16 17.46 -9.45 15.43
CA ILE A 16 18.28 -9.85 14.28
C ILE A 16 17.63 -9.39 12.96
N ARG A 17 16.31 -9.57 12.81
CA ARG A 17 15.57 -9.09 11.64
C ARG A 17 15.73 -7.58 11.46
N GLN A 18 15.62 -6.80 12.53
CA GLN A 18 15.75 -5.34 12.46
C GLN A 18 17.19 -4.90 12.14
N ILE A 19 18.20 -5.59 12.66
CA ILE A 19 19.61 -5.32 12.35
C ILE A 19 19.90 -5.59 10.86
N ILE A 20 19.43 -6.73 10.34
CA ILE A 20 19.62 -7.09 8.92
C ILE A 20 18.92 -6.07 8.02
N LEU A 21 17.69 -5.70 8.35
CA LEU A 21 16.90 -4.73 7.59
C LEU A 21 17.56 -3.34 7.58
N GLY A 22 18.06 -2.89 8.74
CA GLY A 22 18.79 -1.64 8.88
C GLY A 22 20.10 -1.62 8.07
N LEU A 23 20.87 -2.71 8.08
CA LEU A 23 22.07 -2.87 7.26
C LEU A 23 21.75 -2.82 5.76
N LEU A 24 20.67 -3.48 5.34
CA LEU A 24 20.27 -3.57 3.93
C LEU A 24 19.79 -2.21 3.40
N ILE A 25 19.00 -1.48 4.19
CA ILE A 25 18.59 -0.10 3.89
C ILE A 25 19.81 0.83 3.83
N SER A 26 20.77 0.67 4.74
CA SER A 26 21.98 1.51 4.78
C SER A 26 22.88 1.27 3.56
N VAL A 27 23.06 0.00 3.15
CA VAL A 27 23.81 -0.36 1.94
C VAL A 27 23.11 0.16 0.68
N LEU A 28 21.78 0.05 0.61
CA LEU A 28 21.00 0.58 -0.51
C LEU A 28 21.02 2.10 -0.57
N LEU A 29 20.96 2.80 0.57
CA LEU A 29 21.08 4.26 0.60
C LEU A 29 22.46 4.74 0.15
N LEU A 30 23.53 3.99 0.47
CA LEU A 30 24.90 4.32 0.06
C LEU A 30 25.17 4.02 -1.42
N ALA A 31 24.63 2.93 -1.95
CA ALA A 31 24.85 2.53 -3.35
C ALA A 31 23.86 3.19 -4.33
N LEU A 32 22.58 3.31 -3.93
CA LEU A 32 21.45 3.76 -4.75
C LEU A 32 20.43 4.55 -3.89
N PRO A 33 20.70 5.82 -3.58
CA PRO A 33 19.94 6.61 -2.61
C PRO A 33 18.42 6.62 -2.85
N ALA A 34 17.97 6.69 -4.10
CA ALA A 34 16.55 6.66 -4.47
C ALA A 34 15.87 5.31 -4.16
N ALA A 35 16.59 4.20 -4.31
CA ALA A 35 16.08 2.87 -3.99
C ALA A 35 16.02 2.63 -2.47
N GLY A 36 17.03 3.10 -1.74
CA GLY A 36 17.04 3.07 -0.28
C GLY A 36 15.90 3.90 0.33
N LEU A 37 15.64 5.10 -0.20
CA LEU A 37 14.56 5.99 0.26
C LEU A 37 13.17 5.38 0.00
N LYS A 38 13.00 4.75 -1.17
CA LYS A 38 11.76 4.07 -1.56
C LYS A 38 11.47 2.86 -0.65
N LEU A 39 12.49 2.05 -0.37
CA LEU A 39 12.38 0.90 0.53
C LEU A 39 12.04 1.32 1.97
N LEU A 40 12.63 2.41 2.46
CA LEU A 40 12.34 2.97 3.78
C LEU A 40 10.86 3.41 3.90
N ASN A 41 10.36 4.10 2.89
CA ASN A 41 8.96 4.58 2.83
C ASN A 41 7.95 3.42 2.69
N GLU A 42 8.35 2.32 2.06
CA GLU A 42 7.49 1.13 1.87
C GLU A 42 7.41 0.26 3.14
N ILE A 43 8.48 0.20 3.94
CA ILE A 43 8.51 -0.53 5.22
C ILE A 43 7.81 0.28 6.33
N TYR A 44 7.91 1.61 6.29
CA TYR A 44 7.36 2.49 7.31
C TYR A 44 6.59 3.67 6.66
N PRO A 45 5.38 3.41 6.12
CA PRO A 45 4.64 4.37 5.28
C PRO A 45 4.24 5.68 5.97
N ASN A 46 4.29 5.73 7.31
CA ASN A 46 4.00 6.93 8.10
C ASN A 46 5.24 7.51 8.80
N SER A 47 6.39 6.84 8.72
CA SER A 47 7.58 7.32 9.44
C SER A 47 8.28 8.44 8.71
N MET A 48 8.07 8.64 7.40
CA MET A 48 8.75 9.73 6.69
C MET A 48 8.30 11.10 7.24
N VAL A 49 7.00 11.28 7.50
CA VAL A 49 6.46 12.50 8.13
C VAL A 49 6.77 12.54 9.62
N ALA A 50 6.73 11.41 10.34
CA ALA A 50 7.04 11.37 11.77
C ALA A 50 8.54 11.56 12.08
N ILE A 51 9.45 11.07 11.24
CA ILE A 51 10.91 11.25 11.39
C ILE A 51 11.33 12.67 10.99
N LEU A 52 10.62 13.29 10.02
CA LEU A 52 10.88 14.65 9.57
C LEU A 52 10.29 15.72 10.49
N THR A 53 9.26 15.40 11.30
CA THR A 53 8.53 16.41 12.10
C THR A 53 8.39 16.10 13.59
N ALA A 54 8.56 14.85 14.03
CA ALA A 54 8.40 14.49 15.43
C ALA A 54 9.73 14.10 16.07
N GLY A 55 9.97 14.65 17.26
CA GLY A 55 10.85 14.00 18.23
C GLY A 55 10.42 12.55 18.50
N PRO A 56 11.18 11.81 19.32
CA PRO A 56 10.98 10.37 19.50
C PRO A 56 9.51 10.01 19.74
N THR A 57 8.95 9.20 18.83
CA THR A 57 7.52 8.85 18.79
C THR A 57 7.07 8.05 20.01
N THR A 58 8.02 7.44 20.72
CA THR A 58 7.81 6.84 22.05
C THR A 58 8.97 7.21 22.98
N TRP A 59 8.73 7.22 24.29
CA TRP A 59 9.79 7.47 25.29
C TRP A 59 10.92 6.44 25.21
N LEU A 60 10.64 5.23 24.69
CA LEU A 60 11.62 4.17 24.42
C LEU A 60 12.53 4.52 23.22
N ASP A 61 12.00 5.10 22.15
CA ASP A 61 12.81 5.62 21.03
C ASP A 61 13.71 6.76 21.49
N GLY A 62 13.19 7.60 22.39
CA GLY A 62 13.94 8.67 23.05
C GLY A 62 15.08 8.11 23.89
N LEU A 63 14.82 7.10 24.72
CA LEU A 63 15.83 6.41 25.52
C LEU A 63 16.86 5.66 24.66
N PHE A 64 16.43 5.04 23.56
CA PHE A 64 17.31 4.34 22.63
C PHE A 64 18.25 5.32 21.92
N MET A 65 17.75 6.48 21.47
CA MET A 65 18.59 7.54 20.92
C MET A 65 19.51 8.14 21.99
N LEU A 66 19.04 8.37 23.22
CA LEU A 66 19.86 8.83 24.33
C LEU A 66 21.02 7.85 24.62
N PHE A 67 20.73 6.55 24.70
CA PHE A 67 21.76 5.54 24.98
C PHE A 67 22.76 5.34 23.84
N ASN A 68 22.29 5.25 22.59
CA ASN A 68 23.16 4.89 21.46
C ASN A 68 23.87 6.10 20.85
N VAL A 69 23.21 7.25 20.78
CA VAL A 69 23.78 8.44 20.12
C VAL A 69 24.58 9.29 21.10
N LEU A 70 24.19 9.35 22.38
CA LEU A 70 24.87 10.20 23.38
C LEU A 70 25.77 9.41 24.34
N TRP A 71 25.31 8.29 24.91
CA TRP A 71 26.06 7.60 25.97
C TRP A 71 27.19 6.71 25.46
N PHE A 72 26.99 5.94 24.38
CA PHE A 72 28.00 5.02 23.87
C PHE A 72 29.29 5.74 23.41
N PRO A 73 29.23 6.83 22.63
CA PRO A 73 30.45 7.51 22.20
C PRO A 73 31.10 8.33 23.34
N ALA A 74 30.32 8.83 24.31
CA ALA A 74 30.86 9.46 25.50
C ALA A 74 31.64 8.46 26.38
N PHE A 75 31.10 7.26 26.59
CA PHE A 75 31.80 6.20 27.32
C PHE A 75 33.08 5.76 26.60
N LEU A 76 33.03 5.63 25.26
CA LEU A 76 34.19 5.33 24.44
C LEU A 76 35.26 6.43 24.53
N ALA A 77 34.87 7.70 24.49
CA ALA A 77 35.79 8.84 24.62
C ALA A 77 36.48 8.87 25.99
N VAL A 78 35.74 8.63 27.08
CA VAL A 78 36.28 8.54 28.45
C VAL A 78 37.20 7.32 28.59
N TRP A 79 36.83 6.19 28.00
CA TRP A 79 37.65 4.98 28.04
C TRP A 79 38.99 5.17 27.30
N ILE A 80 38.96 5.76 26.10
CA ILE A 80 40.16 6.11 25.31
C ILE A 80 41.05 7.09 26.10
N PHE A 81 40.44 8.11 26.71
CA PHE A 81 41.18 9.09 27.49
C PHE A 81 41.84 8.47 28.73
N ARG A 82 41.13 7.63 29.49
CA ARG A 82 41.63 6.95 30.69
C ARG A 82 42.79 5.99 30.38
N HIS A 83 42.82 5.41 29.18
CA HIS A 83 43.87 4.46 28.77
C HIS A 83 44.93 5.10 27.85
N SER A 84 44.90 6.42 27.68
CA SER A 84 45.79 7.18 26.80
C SER A 84 47.28 6.93 27.06
N ALA A 85 47.69 6.91 28.33
CA ALA A 85 49.09 6.66 28.71
C ALA A 85 49.57 5.24 28.35
N ARG A 86 48.68 4.23 28.40
CA ARG A 86 49.01 2.87 27.94
C ARG A 86 49.09 2.82 26.41
N LEU A 87 48.17 3.49 25.73
CA LEU A 87 48.15 3.57 24.26
C LEU A 87 49.41 4.25 23.69
N GLN A 88 49.91 5.30 24.34
CA GLN A 88 51.17 5.96 23.96
C GLN A 88 52.39 5.06 24.17
N LYS A 89 52.43 4.28 25.26
CA LYS A 89 53.50 3.28 25.49
C LYS A 89 53.50 2.15 24.45
N MET A 90 52.36 1.90 23.79
CA MET A 90 52.22 0.92 22.70
C MET A 90 52.51 1.51 21.31
N GLY A 91 53.08 2.73 21.24
CA GLY A 91 53.53 3.32 19.96
C GLY A 91 52.44 3.99 19.13
N VAL A 92 51.22 4.16 19.67
CA VAL A 92 50.15 4.91 19.00
C VAL A 92 50.50 6.40 19.05
N LYS A 93 51.02 6.93 17.94
CA LYS A 93 51.56 8.31 17.84
C LYS A 93 50.51 9.41 17.93
N ASN A 94 49.24 9.12 17.66
CA ASN A 94 48.18 10.14 17.67
C ASN A 94 47.71 10.43 19.11
N LYS A 95 47.71 11.71 19.50
CA LYS A 95 47.30 12.15 20.84
C LYS A 95 45.85 11.70 21.08
N PRO A 96 45.57 10.83 22.08
CA PRO A 96 44.23 10.31 22.35
C PRO A 96 43.17 11.40 22.54
N ALA A 97 43.58 12.59 22.98
CA ALA A 97 42.75 13.80 23.05
C ALA A 97 42.12 14.20 21.69
N VAL A 98 42.80 13.96 20.56
CA VAL A 98 42.29 14.26 19.20
C VAL A 98 41.16 13.30 18.82
N TRP A 99 41.26 12.03 19.23
CA TRP A 99 40.20 11.04 19.02
C TRP A 99 39.00 11.31 19.92
N SER A 100 39.24 11.63 21.19
CA SER A 100 38.19 12.06 22.12
C SER A 100 37.49 13.32 21.61
N ALA A 101 38.24 14.31 21.12
CA ALA A 101 37.69 15.54 20.54
C ALA A 101 36.88 15.24 19.26
N GLY A 102 37.38 14.38 18.36
CA GLY A 102 36.66 13.99 17.15
C GLY A 102 35.33 13.28 17.42
N ILE A 103 35.17 12.65 18.58
CA ILE A 103 33.92 12.01 19.02
C ILE A 103 33.00 13.02 19.71
N VAL A 104 33.54 13.94 20.52
CA VAL A 104 32.76 14.85 21.37
C VAL A 104 32.32 16.12 20.61
N LEU A 105 33.15 16.66 19.71
CA LEU A 105 32.83 17.89 18.96
C LEU A 105 31.53 17.78 18.14
N PRO A 106 31.29 16.66 17.40
CA PRO A 106 30.03 16.47 16.68
C PRO A 106 28.81 16.39 17.61
N MET A 107 28.98 15.88 18.84
CA MET A 107 27.90 15.79 19.83
C MET A 107 27.51 17.17 20.38
N VAL A 108 28.50 18.00 20.68
CA VAL A 108 28.26 19.39 21.14
C VAL A 108 27.62 20.20 20.02
N PHE A 109 28.11 20.05 18.79
CA PHE A 109 27.51 20.68 17.61
C PHE A 109 26.06 20.22 17.41
N TYR A 110 25.78 18.91 17.57
CA TYR A 110 24.44 18.36 17.51
C TYR A 110 23.51 18.94 18.59
N ALA A 111 23.96 19.00 19.85
CA ALA A 111 23.18 19.59 20.93
C ALA A 111 22.85 21.06 20.66
N ILE A 112 23.80 21.84 20.13
CA ILE A 112 23.60 23.24 19.76
C ILE A 112 22.58 23.36 18.61
N VAL A 113 22.71 22.56 17.56
CA VAL A 113 21.79 22.57 16.40
C VAL A 113 20.38 22.14 16.78
N PHE A 114 20.25 21.17 17.70
CA PHE A 114 18.97 20.62 18.10
C PHE A 114 18.21 21.57 19.04
N VAL A 115 18.92 22.22 19.97
CA VAL A 115 18.36 23.14 20.98
C VAL A 115 18.20 24.58 20.45
N SER A 116 18.89 24.96 19.36
CA SER A 116 18.78 26.31 18.80
C SER A 116 17.39 26.59 18.22
N PRO A 117 16.67 27.64 18.68
CA PRO A 117 15.35 28.01 18.19
C PRO A 117 15.38 28.80 16.89
N SER A 118 16.56 29.02 16.28
CA SER A 118 16.69 29.87 15.09
C SER A 118 16.03 29.24 13.85
N SER A 119 15.22 30.03 13.15
CA SER A 119 14.47 29.65 11.96
C SER A 119 15.36 29.20 10.79
N LEU A 120 16.57 29.75 10.68
CA LEU A 120 17.56 29.35 9.67
C LEU A 120 18.09 27.93 9.89
N LEU A 121 18.36 27.54 11.15
CA LEU A 121 18.79 26.18 11.46
C LEU A 121 17.67 25.16 11.26
N GLN A 122 16.40 25.54 11.46
CA GLN A 122 15.26 24.66 11.18
C GLN A 122 15.14 24.31 9.70
N LEU A 123 15.43 25.26 8.80
CA LEU A 123 15.43 25.03 7.35
C LEU A 123 16.58 24.09 6.91
N LEU A 124 17.74 24.19 7.57
CA LEU A 124 18.94 23.42 7.24
C LEU A 124 19.03 22.07 7.97
N LYS A 125 18.22 21.82 9.01
CA LYS A 125 18.15 20.55 9.76
C LYS A 125 18.07 19.31 8.86
N PRO A 126 17.16 19.20 7.87
CA PRO A 126 17.09 17.99 7.05
C PRO A 126 18.30 17.78 6.13
N ILE A 127 19.03 18.85 5.78
CA ILE A 127 20.20 18.79 4.88
C ILE A 127 21.48 18.46 5.66
N ILE A 128 21.63 19.02 6.87
CA ILE A 128 22.85 18.88 7.68
C ILE A 128 22.75 17.72 8.67
N VAL A 129 21.59 17.54 9.31
CA VAL A 129 21.42 16.59 10.42
C VAL A 129 21.18 15.17 9.91
N THR A 130 20.42 14.99 8.83
CA THR A 130 20.12 13.64 8.29
C THR A 130 21.37 12.88 7.86
N PRO A 131 22.36 13.52 7.17
CA PRO A 131 23.59 12.82 6.87
C PRO A 131 24.45 12.55 8.11
N PHE A 132 24.49 13.49 9.06
CA PHE A 132 25.31 13.37 10.28
C PHE A 132 24.74 12.37 11.29
N VAL A 133 23.42 12.21 11.39
CA VAL A 133 22.77 11.29 12.35
C VAL A 133 22.76 9.85 11.85
N PHE A 134 22.62 9.63 10.54
CA PHE A 134 22.59 8.28 9.99
C PHE A 134 23.95 7.82 9.50
N TYR A 135 24.68 8.64 8.73
CA TYR A 135 25.92 8.16 8.12
C TYR A 135 27.07 8.19 9.11
N ILE A 136 27.19 9.15 10.04
CA ILE A 136 28.37 9.20 10.92
C ILE A 136 28.38 8.10 11.97
N PRO A 137 27.29 7.74 12.69
CA PRO A 137 27.31 6.58 13.56
C PRO A 137 27.54 5.27 12.79
N LEU A 138 27.01 5.17 11.58
CA LEU A 138 27.24 4.01 10.70
C LEU A 138 28.68 3.96 10.18
N PHE A 139 29.29 5.11 9.90
CA PHE A 139 30.68 5.26 9.47
C PHE A 139 31.65 5.05 10.64
N ILE A 140 31.31 5.54 11.82
CA ILE A 140 32.01 5.26 13.07
C ILE A 140 31.90 3.77 13.39
N ALA A 141 30.73 3.13 13.25
CA ALA A 141 30.59 1.67 13.43
C ALA A 141 31.39 0.89 12.38
N MET A 142 31.36 1.31 11.11
CA MET A 142 32.15 0.72 10.02
C MET A 142 33.66 0.90 10.20
N LEU A 143 34.13 1.93 10.91
CA LEU A 143 35.55 2.14 11.20
C LEU A 143 35.97 1.49 12.52
N THR A 144 35.14 1.57 13.56
CA THR A 144 35.44 1.06 14.90
C THR A 144 35.34 -0.45 15.00
N ILE A 145 34.45 -1.11 14.24
CA ILE A 145 34.34 -2.58 14.26
C ILE A 145 35.58 -3.25 13.61
N PRO A 146 36.04 -2.86 12.40
CA PRO A 146 37.28 -3.38 11.85
C PRO A 146 38.50 -2.97 12.66
N ALA A 147 38.56 -1.72 13.15
CA ALA A 147 39.65 -1.29 14.02
C ALA A 147 39.70 -2.10 15.32
N TYR A 148 38.55 -2.41 15.94
CA TYR A 148 38.44 -3.27 17.12
C TYR A 148 38.85 -4.72 16.82
N LEU A 149 38.45 -5.28 15.66
CA LEU A 149 38.84 -6.62 15.24
C LEU A 149 40.35 -6.73 14.98
N VAL A 150 40.94 -5.72 14.34
CA VAL A 150 42.39 -5.58 14.13
C VAL A 150 43.10 -5.41 15.48
N PHE A 151 42.62 -4.53 16.36
CA PHE A 151 43.16 -4.33 17.72
C PHE A 151 43.11 -5.62 18.54
N ARG A 152 42.00 -6.38 18.46
CA ARG A 152 41.85 -7.67 19.14
C ARG A 152 42.85 -8.70 18.61
N SER A 153 43.09 -8.73 17.30
CA SER A 153 44.09 -9.64 16.70
C SER A 153 45.53 -9.29 17.05
N VAL A 154 45.82 -8.01 17.32
CA VAL A 154 47.19 -7.52 17.61
C VAL A 154 47.50 -7.50 19.11
N ILE A 155 46.53 -7.17 19.97
CA ILE A 155 46.74 -6.93 21.41
C ILE A 155 46.30 -8.11 22.28
N TRP A 156 45.49 -9.03 21.76
CA TRP A 156 45.18 -10.28 22.45
C TRP A 156 45.85 -11.48 21.79
N PRO A 157 47.20 -11.58 21.77
CA PRO A 157 47.77 -12.90 21.76
C PRO A 157 47.33 -13.53 23.09
N ARG A 158 46.48 -14.56 23.01
CA ARG A 158 46.29 -15.45 24.15
C ARG A 158 47.70 -15.92 24.51
N ASN A 159 48.22 -15.46 25.65
CA ASN A 159 49.15 -16.29 26.38
C ASN A 159 48.42 -17.61 26.57
N VAL A 160 48.89 -18.65 25.88
CA VAL A 160 49.30 -19.94 26.44
C VAL A 160 49.47 -20.94 25.29
N VAL A 161 50.66 -21.55 25.24
CA VAL A 161 51.01 -22.82 24.55
C VAL A 161 51.33 -22.76 23.05
N GLN A 162 52.35 -23.56 22.71
CA GLN A 162 52.92 -23.83 21.38
C GLN A 162 51.88 -23.94 20.25
N PRO A 163 52.27 -23.63 18.99
CA PRO A 163 51.32 -23.46 17.90
C PRO A 163 50.57 -24.77 17.61
N ALA A 164 49.25 -24.76 17.84
CA ALA A 164 48.36 -25.75 17.24
C ALA A 164 48.21 -25.43 15.74
N GLU A 165 48.27 -26.49 14.93
CA GLU A 165 48.40 -26.55 13.47
C GLU A 165 47.52 -25.59 12.63
N PRO A 166 47.98 -25.19 11.42
CA PRO A 166 47.28 -24.30 10.48
C PRO A 166 45.91 -24.82 9.96
N VAL A 167 45.52 -26.05 10.32
CA VAL A 167 44.29 -26.71 9.86
C VAL A 167 43.02 -26.12 10.51
N VAL A 168 43.08 -25.72 11.79
CA VAL A 168 41.89 -25.32 12.57
C VAL A 168 41.33 -23.94 12.17
N ILE A 169 42.21 -23.00 11.81
CA ILE A 169 41.82 -21.63 11.40
C ILE A 169 41.07 -21.66 10.05
N ASN A 170 41.47 -22.56 9.16
CA ASN A 170 40.85 -22.70 7.83
C ASN A 170 39.44 -23.29 7.91
N GLU A 171 39.17 -24.22 8.83
CA GLU A 171 37.81 -24.75 9.04
C GLU A 171 36.85 -23.71 9.62
N PHE A 172 37.30 -22.88 10.56
CA PHE A 172 36.47 -21.85 11.17
C PHE A 172 36.05 -20.79 10.15
N HIS A 173 36.99 -20.26 9.36
CA HIS A 173 36.70 -19.33 8.28
C HIS A 173 35.75 -19.93 7.23
N ARG A 174 35.94 -21.20 6.87
CA ARG A 174 35.08 -21.89 5.90
C ARG A 174 33.66 -22.11 6.43
N ARG A 175 33.49 -22.40 7.73
CA ARG A 175 32.16 -22.52 8.36
C ARG A 175 31.45 -21.17 8.46
N VAL A 176 32.14 -20.12 8.87
CA VAL A 176 31.57 -18.76 8.96
C VAL A 176 31.17 -18.24 7.58
N SER A 177 32.04 -18.39 6.56
CA SER A 177 31.74 -18.03 5.17
C SER A 177 30.50 -18.74 4.66
N ARG A 178 30.36 -20.05 4.92
CA ARG A 178 29.21 -20.85 4.47
C ARG A 178 27.90 -20.38 5.10
N VAL A 179 27.91 -20.10 6.41
CA VAL A 179 26.72 -19.57 7.11
C VAL A 179 26.36 -18.18 6.56
N LEU A 180 27.35 -17.32 6.35
CA LEU A 180 27.13 -15.98 5.78
C LEU A 180 26.53 -16.04 4.37
N SER A 181 27.06 -16.93 3.51
CA SER A 181 26.55 -17.14 2.16
C SER A 181 25.10 -17.65 2.16
N ILE A 182 24.75 -18.58 3.07
CA ILE A 182 23.36 -19.07 3.20
C ILE A 182 22.43 -17.92 3.62
N VAL A 183 22.83 -17.09 4.59
CA VAL A 183 22.02 -15.95 5.04
C VAL A 183 21.80 -14.95 3.89
N ILE A 184 22.83 -14.66 3.10
CA ILE A 184 22.72 -13.77 1.93
C ILE A 184 21.77 -14.35 0.88
N ILE A 185 21.92 -15.64 0.55
CA ILE A 185 21.07 -16.31 -0.45
C ILE A 185 19.61 -16.30 0.00
N VAL A 186 19.33 -16.63 1.26
CA VAL A 186 17.97 -16.60 1.82
C VAL A 186 17.40 -15.18 1.81
N GLY A 187 18.21 -14.17 2.14
CA GLY A 187 17.81 -12.77 2.07
C GLY A 187 17.44 -12.33 0.65
N ILE A 188 18.24 -12.71 -0.34
CA ILE A 188 17.95 -12.45 -1.76
C ILE A 188 16.66 -13.16 -2.20
N ALA A 189 16.48 -14.43 -1.81
CA ALA A 189 15.27 -15.18 -2.14
C ALA A 189 14.01 -14.52 -1.57
N ILE A 190 14.05 -14.09 -0.30
CA ILE A 190 12.94 -13.36 0.34
C ILE A 190 12.66 -12.04 -0.38
N TYR A 191 13.71 -11.30 -0.76
CA TYR A 191 13.57 -10.05 -1.50
C TYR A 191 12.90 -10.27 -2.87
N LEU A 192 13.35 -11.27 -3.64
CA LEU A 192 12.75 -11.60 -4.93
C LEU A 192 11.29 -12.02 -4.79
N VAL A 193 10.95 -12.81 -3.78
CA VAL A 193 9.55 -13.18 -3.49
C VAL A 193 8.71 -11.94 -3.13
N SER A 194 9.26 -11.01 -2.35
CA SER A 194 8.55 -9.78 -2.00
C SER A 194 8.28 -8.88 -3.22
N LEU A 195 9.22 -8.80 -4.17
CA LEU A 195 9.04 -8.08 -5.43
C LEU A 195 7.94 -8.72 -6.29
N LEU A 196 7.89 -10.06 -6.35
CA LEU A 196 6.84 -10.78 -7.08
C LEU A 196 5.46 -10.52 -6.48
N ILE A 197 5.32 -10.60 -5.15
CA ILE A 197 4.05 -10.31 -4.46
C ILE A 197 3.60 -8.85 -4.71
N GLY A 198 4.53 -7.88 -4.61
CA GLY A 198 4.24 -6.47 -4.87
C GLY A 198 3.83 -6.18 -6.33
N SER A 199 4.34 -6.94 -7.29
CA SER A 199 3.98 -6.81 -8.70
C SER A 199 2.55 -7.29 -9.00
N LEU A 200 2.11 -8.38 -8.37
CA LEU A 200 0.75 -8.91 -8.54
C LEU A 200 -0.32 -7.96 -7.97
N GLY A 201 -0.06 -7.33 -6.82
CA GLY A 201 -0.99 -6.38 -6.21
C GLY A 201 -1.25 -5.14 -7.07
N LYS A 202 -0.24 -4.65 -7.80
CA LYS A 202 -0.39 -3.49 -8.71
C LYS A 202 -1.22 -3.80 -9.94
N PHE A 203 -1.08 -5.01 -10.48
CA PHE A 203 -1.85 -5.45 -11.65
C PHE A 203 -3.36 -5.53 -11.32
N SER A 204 -3.70 -6.06 -10.14
CA SER A 204 -5.10 -6.11 -9.67
C SER A 204 -5.73 -4.71 -9.51
N LYS A 205 -4.95 -3.73 -9.07
CA LYS A 205 -5.45 -2.35 -8.89
C LYS A 205 -5.71 -1.66 -10.24
N ALA A 206 -4.77 -1.78 -11.18
CA ALA A 206 -4.93 -1.18 -12.52
C ALA A 206 -6.14 -1.76 -13.28
N ASP A 207 -6.39 -3.06 -13.14
CA ASP A 207 -7.57 -3.71 -13.73
C ASP A 207 -8.87 -3.19 -13.11
N THR A 208 -8.90 -3.04 -11.78
CA THR A 208 -10.05 -2.47 -11.05
C THR A 208 -10.36 -1.04 -11.50
N GLU A 209 -9.36 -0.17 -11.58
CA GLU A 209 -9.54 1.21 -12.05
C GLU A 209 -10.06 1.27 -13.49
N THR A 210 -9.58 0.37 -14.36
CA THR A 210 -10.04 0.27 -15.75
C THR A 210 -11.50 -0.18 -15.82
N GLN A 211 -11.89 -1.16 -15.00
CA GLN A 211 -13.28 -1.62 -14.93
C GLN A 211 -14.22 -0.54 -14.39
N VAL A 212 -13.83 0.16 -13.31
CA VAL A 212 -14.59 1.29 -12.76
C VAL A 212 -14.75 2.40 -13.81
N ALA A 213 -13.69 2.76 -14.52
CA ALA A 213 -13.77 3.73 -15.60
C ALA A 213 -14.72 3.27 -16.72
N LYS A 214 -14.69 1.97 -17.09
CA LYS A 214 -15.60 1.39 -18.07
C LYS A 214 -17.06 1.46 -17.62
N ILE A 215 -17.36 1.15 -16.35
CA ILE A 215 -18.71 1.23 -15.78
C ILE A 215 -19.25 2.66 -15.96
N HIS A 216 -18.51 3.68 -15.53
CA HIS A 216 -18.96 5.07 -15.62
C HIS A 216 -18.99 5.64 -17.05
N ALA A 217 -18.21 5.06 -17.97
CA ALA A 217 -18.19 5.43 -19.38
C ALA A 217 -19.29 4.74 -20.20
N THR A 218 -19.89 3.67 -19.69
CA THR A 218 -20.99 2.98 -20.36
C THR A 218 -22.25 3.83 -20.26
N ARG A 219 -22.87 4.13 -21.41
CA ARG A 219 -24.00 5.05 -21.52
C ARG A 219 -25.03 4.51 -22.48
N LEU A 220 -26.30 4.77 -22.20
CA LEU A 220 -27.39 4.51 -23.12
C LEU A 220 -27.29 5.43 -24.35
N MET A 221 -27.47 4.88 -25.56
CA MET A 221 -27.48 5.67 -26.79
C MET A 221 -28.91 6.04 -27.19
N LEU A 222 -29.07 7.15 -27.91
CA LEU A 222 -30.39 7.61 -28.37
C LEU A 222 -31.03 6.58 -29.32
N ASP A 223 -30.23 5.92 -30.16
CA ASP A 223 -30.70 4.91 -31.12
C ASP A 223 -31.33 3.70 -30.41
N ASP A 224 -30.81 3.32 -29.23
CA ASP A 224 -31.38 2.25 -28.40
C ASP A 224 -32.76 2.65 -27.87
N VAL A 225 -32.95 3.91 -27.48
CA VAL A 225 -34.24 4.45 -27.00
C VAL A 225 -35.29 4.52 -28.10
N LEU A 226 -34.85 4.88 -29.30
CA LEU A 226 -35.72 4.99 -30.49
C LEU A 226 -36.01 3.64 -31.13
N GLY A 227 -35.32 2.58 -30.71
CA GLY A 227 -35.51 1.22 -31.20
C GLY A 227 -34.93 0.98 -32.59
N VAL A 228 -33.92 1.76 -32.98
CA VAL A 228 -33.23 1.61 -34.27
C VAL A 228 -32.48 0.27 -34.32
N ASN A 229 -31.92 -0.16 -33.19
CA ASN A 229 -31.09 -1.35 -33.05
C ASN A 229 -31.73 -2.41 -32.14
N LEU A 230 -33.06 -2.60 -32.24
CA LEU A 230 -33.74 -3.60 -31.42
C LEU A 230 -33.20 -5.01 -31.69
N PRO A 231 -32.91 -5.79 -30.63
CA PRO A 231 -32.44 -7.15 -30.79
C PRO A 231 -33.59 -8.09 -31.21
N PRO A 232 -33.27 -9.24 -31.83
CA PRO A 232 -34.27 -10.30 -32.02
C PRO A 232 -34.72 -10.88 -30.67
N ASP A 233 -35.92 -11.45 -30.62
CA ASP A 233 -36.42 -12.12 -29.42
C ASP A 233 -35.53 -13.34 -29.06
N PRO A 234 -34.85 -13.35 -27.90
CA PRO A 234 -33.99 -14.45 -27.48
C PRO A 234 -34.78 -15.71 -27.09
N GLY A 235 -36.09 -15.61 -26.87
CA GLY A 235 -36.94 -16.73 -26.46
C GLY A 235 -36.39 -17.47 -25.23
N VAL A 236 -36.29 -18.79 -25.34
CA VAL A 236 -35.79 -19.66 -24.24
C VAL A 236 -34.31 -19.48 -23.95
N GLU A 237 -33.55 -18.82 -24.82
CA GLU A 237 -32.11 -18.59 -24.63
C GLU A 237 -31.82 -17.51 -23.58
N ALA A 238 -32.79 -16.62 -23.30
CA ALA A 238 -32.63 -15.47 -22.40
C ALA A 238 -32.18 -15.86 -20.98
N ASP A 239 -32.61 -17.04 -20.51
CA ASP A 239 -32.39 -17.50 -19.14
C ASP A 239 -31.32 -18.60 -19.03
N LYS A 240 -30.64 -18.96 -20.12
CA LYS A 240 -29.59 -20.00 -20.08
C LYS A 240 -28.35 -19.60 -19.29
N THR A 241 -28.07 -18.30 -19.19
CA THR A 241 -26.94 -17.75 -18.45
C THR A 241 -27.43 -16.67 -17.48
N ILE A 242 -26.63 -16.38 -16.46
CA ILE A 242 -26.96 -15.29 -15.51
C ILE A 242 -27.00 -13.95 -16.25
N GLN A 243 -26.03 -13.69 -17.14
CA GLN A 243 -25.99 -12.47 -17.95
C GLN A 243 -27.14 -12.39 -18.95
N GLY A 244 -27.61 -13.54 -19.44
CA GLY A 244 -28.54 -13.63 -20.56
C GLY A 244 -27.91 -13.29 -21.90
N ILE A 245 -28.76 -12.92 -22.87
CA ILE A 245 -28.34 -12.54 -24.22
C ILE A 245 -28.46 -11.02 -24.37
N ASP A 246 -27.42 -10.42 -24.93
CA ASP A 246 -27.32 -9.02 -25.34
C ASP A 246 -26.75 -9.03 -26.77
N ALA A 247 -27.64 -9.15 -27.76
CA ALA A 247 -27.26 -9.36 -29.16
C ALA A 247 -26.76 -8.08 -29.83
N ASN A 248 -27.34 -6.93 -29.46
CA ASN A 248 -26.98 -5.61 -30.00
C ASN A 248 -25.80 -4.96 -29.24
N LYS A 249 -25.33 -5.56 -28.14
CA LYS A 249 -24.18 -5.14 -27.33
C LYS A 249 -24.36 -3.75 -26.70
N ASN A 250 -25.59 -3.38 -26.39
CA ASN A 250 -25.88 -2.12 -25.69
C ASN A 250 -25.74 -2.24 -24.17
N GLY A 251 -25.45 -3.44 -23.65
CA GLY A 251 -25.29 -3.72 -22.23
C GLY A 251 -26.60 -4.01 -21.50
N ILE A 252 -27.72 -4.12 -22.23
CA ILE A 252 -29.05 -4.48 -21.72
C ILE A 252 -29.38 -5.88 -22.24
N ARG A 253 -30.11 -6.66 -21.44
CA ARG A 253 -30.56 -7.99 -21.86
C ARG A 253 -31.71 -7.87 -22.87
N ASP A 254 -31.65 -8.64 -23.95
CA ASP A 254 -32.58 -8.52 -25.08
C ASP A 254 -34.06 -8.68 -24.66
N ASP A 255 -34.37 -9.64 -23.78
CA ASP A 255 -35.73 -9.88 -23.26
C ASP A 255 -36.25 -8.69 -22.43
N VAL A 256 -35.36 -8.03 -21.68
CA VAL A 256 -35.70 -6.85 -20.86
C VAL A 256 -35.94 -5.64 -21.76
N GLU A 257 -35.06 -5.41 -22.73
CA GLU A 257 -35.22 -4.35 -23.73
C GLU A 257 -36.55 -4.49 -24.47
N LEU A 258 -36.83 -5.68 -25.03
CA LEU A 258 -38.07 -5.95 -25.74
C LEU A 258 -39.31 -5.82 -24.85
N ALA A 259 -39.25 -6.24 -23.59
CA ALA A 259 -40.35 -6.06 -22.65
C ALA A 259 -40.64 -4.58 -22.34
N ILE A 260 -39.61 -3.74 -22.22
CA ILE A 260 -39.76 -2.29 -22.04
C ILE A 260 -40.41 -1.67 -23.28
N PHE A 261 -39.95 -2.02 -24.48
CA PHE A 261 -40.54 -1.54 -25.74
C PHE A 261 -42.00 -1.95 -25.90
N LYS A 262 -42.33 -3.19 -25.52
CA LYS A 262 -43.71 -3.70 -25.55
C LYS A 262 -44.62 -2.99 -24.55
N ALA A 263 -44.12 -2.67 -23.36
CA ALA A 263 -44.90 -1.99 -22.32
C ALA A 263 -45.10 -0.49 -22.61
N TYR A 264 -44.10 0.15 -23.22
CA TYR A 264 -44.11 1.59 -23.50
C TYR A 264 -43.80 1.90 -24.98
N PRO A 265 -44.64 1.45 -25.93
CA PRO A 265 -44.37 1.63 -27.35
C PRO A 265 -44.44 3.10 -27.78
N ASN A 266 -45.24 3.91 -27.11
CA ASN A 266 -45.46 5.31 -27.49
C ASN A 266 -44.52 6.28 -26.77
N SER A 267 -44.05 5.96 -25.55
CA SER A 267 -43.25 6.90 -24.75
C SER A 267 -41.76 6.61 -24.84
N ALA A 268 -41.07 7.28 -25.78
CA ALA A 268 -39.61 7.28 -25.85
C ALA A 268 -38.99 7.86 -24.56
N LYS A 269 -39.65 8.85 -23.97
CA LYS A 269 -39.29 9.42 -22.66
C LYS A 269 -39.22 8.35 -21.56
N THR A 270 -40.26 7.53 -21.44
CA THR A 270 -40.30 6.45 -20.44
C THR A 270 -39.28 5.37 -20.77
N ARG A 271 -39.16 4.97 -22.04
CA ARG A 271 -38.14 3.99 -22.45
C ARG A 271 -36.73 4.46 -22.09
N ALA A 272 -36.39 5.73 -22.29
CA ALA A 272 -35.06 6.25 -21.99
C ALA A 272 -34.63 6.00 -20.54
N VAL A 273 -35.49 6.32 -19.58
CA VAL A 273 -35.15 6.17 -18.16
C VAL A 273 -35.22 4.71 -17.69
N LEU A 274 -36.12 3.91 -18.25
CA LEU A 274 -36.21 2.48 -17.91
C LEU A 274 -35.06 1.67 -18.51
N LEU A 275 -34.64 1.97 -19.74
CA LEU A 275 -33.47 1.34 -20.37
C LEU A 275 -32.18 1.73 -19.65
N GLN A 276 -32.03 2.99 -19.23
CA GLN A 276 -30.90 3.40 -18.41
C GLN A 276 -30.88 2.64 -17.07
N TYR A 277 -32.04 2.44 -16.45
CA TYR A 277 -32.14 1.64 -15.22
C TYR A 277 -31.83 0.16 -15.47
N ALA A 278 -32.29 -0.41 -16.58
CA ALA A 278 -31.98 -1.77 -16.99
C ALA A 278 -30.47 -1.97 -17.23
N LEU A 279 -29.82 -1.04 -17.93
CA LEU A 279 -28.38 -1.02 -18.19
C LEU A 279 -27.58 -1.02 -16.88
N ALA A 280 -27.95 -0.14 -15.94
CA ALA A 280 -27.28 -0.05 -14.65
C ALA A 280 -27.42 -1.35 -13.84
N LEU A 281 -28.61 -1.97 -13.82
CA LEU A 281 -28.80 -3.25 -13.14
C LEU A 281 -28.06 -4.39 -13.85
N GLN A 282 -28.08 -4.45 -15.18
CA GLN A 282 -27.38 -5.48 -15.95
C GLN A 282 -25.86 -5.39 -15.75
N THR A 283 -25.34 -4.18 -15.52
CA THR A 283 -23.93 -3.94 -15.17
C THR A 283 -23.51 -4.76 -13.95
N GLU A 284 -24.36 -4.97 -12.95
CA GLU A 284 -24.06 -5.80 -11.77
C GLU A 284 -23.73 -7.28 -12.13
N PHE A 285 -24.29 -7.79 -13.23
CA PHE A 285 -24.12 -9.18 -13.68
C PHE A 285 -22.99 -9.35 -14.70
N ASN A 286 -22.58 -8.26 -15.35
CA ASN A 286 -21.62 -8.26 -16.45
C ASN A 286 -20.17 -7.99 -16.01
N GLN A 287 -19.89 -8.01 -14.70
CA GLN A 287 -18.54 -7.76 -14.19
C GLN A 287 -17.66 -9.02 -14.24
N PRO A 288 -16.44 -8.95 -14.80
CA PRO A 288 -15.53 -10.09 -14.86
C PRO A 288 -14.92 -10.43 -13.50
N SER A 289 -14.84 -9.46 -12.59
CA SER A 289 -14.44 -9.64 -11.20
C SER A 289 -15.27 -8.74 -10.29
N VAL A 290 -15.37 -9.09 -9.01
CA VAL A 290 -16.15 -8.32 -8.03
C VAL A 290 -15.24 -7.98 -6.85
N ASN A 291 -15.14 -6.69 -6.57
CA ASN A 291 -14.52 -6.11 -5.38
C ASN A 291 -15.33 -4.88 -4.95
N THR A 292 -14.95 -4.27 -3.83
CA THR A 292 -15.69 -3.14 -3.26
C THR A 292 -15.78 -1.95 -4.22
N GLU A 293 -14.70 -1.61 -4.94
CA GLU A 293 -14.68 -0.48 -5.86
C GLU A 293 -15.60 -0.69 -7.07
N ILE A 294 -15.60 -1.89 -7.65
CA ILE A 294 -16.47 -2.27 -8.77
C ILE A 294 -17.95 -2.24 -8.34
N VAL A 295 -18.26 -2.78 -7.15
CA VAL A 295 -19.61 -2.76 -6.62
C VAL A 295 -20.10 -1.34 -6.38
N ILE A 296 -19.25 -0.48 -5.80
CA ILE A 296 -19.57 0.93 -5.61
C ILE A 296 -19.87 1.61 -6.94
N ALA A 297 -19.03 1.39 -7.96
CA ALA A 297 -19.22 2.00 -9.28
C ALA A 297 -20.55 1.55 -9.92
N ALA A 298 -20.89 0.26 -9.87
CA ALA A 298 -22.14 -0.25 -10.42
C ALA A 298 -23.37 0.30 -9.67
N VAL A 299 -23.33 0.35 -8.34
CA VAL A 299 -24.44 0.87 -7.52
C VAL A 299 -24.60 2.39 -7.71
N GLN A 300 -23.51 3.13 -7.89
CA GLN A 300 -23.56 4.55 -8.24
C GLN A 300 -24.30 4.81 -9.56
N GLU A 301 -24.09 3.96 -10.57
CA GLU A 301 -24.84 4.00 -11.82
C GLU A 301 -26.32 3.63 -11.61
N GLU A 302 -26.62 2.63 -10.77
CA GLU A 302 -28.00 2.28 -10.40
C GLU A 302 -28.71 3.46 -9.72
N ASP A 303 -28.07 4.09 -8.73
CA ASP A 303 -28.62 5.26 -8.02
C ASP A 303 -28.89 6.43 -8.97
N ARG A 304 -27.96 6.69 -9.91
CA ARG A 304 -28.15 7.74 -10.92
C ARG A 304 -29.36 7.42 -11.81
N ALA A 305 -29.47 6.19 -12.29
CA ALA A 305 -30.59 5.77 -13.13
C ALA A 305 -31.92 5.74 -12.36
N TYR A 306 -31.90 5.40 -11.07
CA TYR A 306 -33.07 5.46 -10.19
C TYR A 306 -33.67 6.86 -10.13
N ILE A 307 -32.82 7.89 -9.97
CA ILE A 307 -33.27 9.28 -9.92
C ILE A 307 -33.93 9.69 -11.25
N CYS A 308 -33.37 9.26 -12.37
CA CYS A 308 -33.92 9.52 -13.71
C CYS A 308 -35.34 8.99 -13.88
N VAL A 309 -35.66 7.82 -13.33
CA VAL A 309 -37.03 7.27 -13.36
C VAL A 309 -38.01 8.20 -12.62
N GLY A 310 -37.58 8.83 -11.53
CA GLY A 310 -38.40 9.80 -10.82
C GLY A 310 -38.59 11.12 -11.57
N ASP A 311 -37.60 11.56 -12.33
CA ASP A 311 -37.64 12.89 -12.95
C ASP A 311 -38.62 13.02 -14.13
N ILE A 312 -39.14 11.90 -14.65
CA ILE A 312 -40.19 11.92 -15.68
C ILE A 312 -41.61 12.05 -15.11
N LEU A 313 -41.77 11.90 -13.79
CA LEU A 313 -43.06 11.88 -13.09
C LEU A 313 -43.38 13.21 -12.43
N SER A 314 -44.67 13.47 -12.20
CA SER A 314 -45.12 14.67 -11.48
C SER A 314 -44.78 14.59 -10.00
N ARG A 315 -44.32 15.71 -9.42
CA ARG A 315 -44.01 15.86 -7.98
C ARG A 315 -45.14 16.56 -7.21
N GLU A 316 -46.29 16.80 -7.83
CA GLU A 316 -47.42 17.51 -7.19
C GLU A 316 -48.03 16.72 -6.02
N ASP A 317 -48.13 15.40 -6.17
CA ASP A 317 -48.58 14.48 -5.13
C ASP A 317 -47.44 13.52 -4.79
N SER A 318 -46.83 13.73 -3.62
CA SER A 318 -45.70 12.94 -3.14
C SER A 318 -46.02 11.46 -3.02
N ASP A 319 -47.21 11.10 -2.54
CA ASP A 319 -47.59 9.70 -2.34
C ASP A 319 -47.80 9.00 -3.68
N LYS A 320 -48.42 9.70 -4.64
CA LYS A 320 -48.56 9.22 -6.01
C LYS A 320 -47.19 9.08 -6.69
N TYR A 321 -46.33 10.08 -6.53
CA TYR A 321 -44.96 10.06 -7.05
C TYR A 321 -44.19 8.81 -6.58
N PHE A 322 -44.15 8.55 -5.27
CA PHE A 322 -43.41 7.39 -4.75
C PHE A 322 -43.98 6.06 -5.25
N ARG A 323 -45.32 5.93 -5.32
CA ARG A 323 -45.96 4.74 -5.87
C ARG A 323 -45.61 4.51 -7.35
N GLU A 324 -45.67 5.56 -8.17
CA GLU A 324 -45.38 5.45 -9.61
C GLU A 324 -43.90 5.13 -9.86
N VAL A 325 -42.99 5.76 -9.11
CA VAL A 325 -41.56 5.42 -9.13
C VAL A 325 -41.34 3.94 -8.80
N ASP A 326 -41.97 3.45 -7.73
CA ASP A 326 -41.81 2.07 -7.30
C ASP A 326 -42.38 1.08 -8.32
N VAL A 327 -43.51 1.39 -8.96
CA VAL A 327 -44.09 0.56 -10.04
C VAL A 327 -43.13 0.45 -11.22
N LEU A 328 -42.61 1.58 -11.71
CA LEU A 328 -41.70 1.62 -12.86
C LEU A 328 -40.40 0.85 -12.59
N ARG A 329 -39.86 1.00 -11.39
CA ARG A 329 -38.64 0.27 -10.99
C ARG A 329 -38.89 -1.20 -10.78
N ALA A 330 -39.98 -1.56 -10.10
CA ALA A 330 -40.33 -2.94 -9.85
C ALA A 330 -40.53 -3.67 -11.17
N PHE A 331 -41.12 -3.02 -12.18
CA PHE A 331 -41.21 -3.57 -13.53
C PHE A 331 -39.85 -4.01 -14.09
N VAL A 332 -38.88 -3.09 -14.18
CA VAL A 332 -37.54 -3.42 -14.72
C VAL A 332 -36.79 -4.39 -13.81
N LYS A 333 -36.80 -4.17 -12.49
CA LYS A 333 -36.09 -5.00 -11.52
C LYS A 333 -36.61 -6.44 -11.50
N ASN A 334 -37.92 -6.65 -11.66
CA ASN A 334 -38.49 -8.00 -11.70
C ASN A 334 -38.15 -8.73 -13.01
N LEU A 335 -38.08 -8.01 -14.14
CA LEU A 335 -37.56 -8.57 -15.39
C LEU A 335 -36.09 -8.95 -15.21
N GLN A 336 -35.29 -8.04 -14.68
CA GLN A 336 -33.85 -8.23 -14.49
C GLN A 336 -33.52 -9.39 -13.54
N LEU A 337 -34.30 -9.54 -12.45
CA LEU A 337 -34.15 -10.56 -11.41
C LEU A 337 -35.19 -11.68 -11.52
N ASN A 338 -35.56 -12.06 -12.74
CA ASN A 338 -36.58 -13.09 -13.00
C ASN A 338 -36.18 -14.51 -12.52
N THR A 339 -34.88 -14.81 -12.36
CA THR A 339 -34.39 -16.13 -11.91
C THR A 339 -33.85 -16.13 -10.48
N PRO A 340 -33.93 -17.26 -9.74
CA PRO A 340 -33.31 -17.41 -8.42
C PRO A 340 -31.80 -17.17 -8.42
N GLU A 341 -31.10 -17.57 -9.48
CA GLU A 341 -29.66 -17.43 -9.64
C GLU A 341 -29.27 -15.96 -9.70
N ARG A 342 -30.00 -15.14 -10.48
CA ARG A 342 -29.79 -13.69 -10.57
C ARG A 342 -30.04 -13.00 -9.22
N LYS A 343 -31.09 -13.40 -8.48
CA LYS A 343 -31.36 -12.90 -7.13
C LYS A 343 -30.23 -13.23 -6.15
N SER A 344 -29.71 -14.46 -6.20
CA SER A 344 -28.63 -14.91 -5.32
C SER A 344 -27.31 -14.22 -5.64
N LEU A 345 -26.99 -14.05 -6.92
CA LEU A 345 -25.79 -13.33 -7.35
C LEU A 345 -25.86 -11.86 -6.92
N ARG A 346 -26.99 -11.18 -7.15
CA ARG A 346 -27.17 -9.79 -6.68
C ARG A 346 -27.02 -9.68 -5.17
N THR A 347 -27.63 -10.59 -4.40
CA THR A 347 -27.44 -10.62 -2.95
C THR A 347 -25.98 -10.73 -2.55
N SER A 348 -25.20 -11.54 -3.28
CA SER A 348 -23.77 -11.73 -3.02
C SER A 348 -22.92 -10.54 -3.48
N PHE A 349 -23.31 -9.88 -4.57
CA PHE A 349 -22.70 -8.66 -5.08
C PHE A 349 -22.75 -7.54 -4.03
N TYR A 350 -23.92 -7.30 -3.44
CA TYR A 350 -24.11 -6.24 -2.43
C TYR A 350 -23.42 -6.53 -1.09
N LYS A 351 -23.00 -7.77 -0.79
CA LYS A 351 -22.23 -8.04 0.43
C LYS A 351 -20.86 -7.34 0.43
N GLN A 352 -20.35 -6.97 -0.74
CA GLN A 352 -19.05 -6.30 -0.89
C GLN A 352 -19.18 -4.78 -0.94
N ILE A 353 -20.41 -4.24 -0.84
CA ILE A 353 -20.65 -2.81 -0.89
C ILE A 353 -19.97 -2.10 0.29
N GLY A 354 -19.26 -1.02 -0.01
CA GLY A 354 -18.67 -0.12 0.97
C GLY A 354 -19.47 1.18 1.12
N SER A 355 -18.94 2.13 1.88
CA SER A 355 -19.47 3.50 1.88
C SER A 355 -19.11 4.20 0.57
N TYR A 356 -20.06 4.94 -0.01
CA TYR A 356 -19.86 5.68 -1.26
C TYR A 356 -20.72 6.95 -1.31
N ASN A 357 -20.36 7.85 -2.22
CA ASN A 357 -21.17 9.03 -2.56
C ASN A 357 -21.91 8.76 -3.88
N SER A 358 -23.14 9.24 -4.01
CA SER A 358 -23.86 9.17 -5.29
C SER A 358 -23.20 10.06 -6.36
N LEU A 359 -23.41 9.71 -7.62
CA LEU A 359 -23.00 10.54 -8.76
C LEU A 359 -23.91 11.76 -8.94
N ASP A 360 -23.48 12.67 -9.81
CA ASP A 360 -24.30 13.79 -10.25
C ASP A 360 -25.62 13.29 -10.86
N ARG A 361 -26.70 14.02 -10.54
CA ARG A 361 -28.07 13.70 -10.98
C ARG A 361 -28.28 14.07 -12.44
N LYS A 362 -27.68 13.29 -13.34
CA LYS A 362 -27.77 13.49 -14.78
C LYS A 362 -28.08 12.18 -15.49
N CYS A 363 -29.16 12.18 -16.26
CA CYS A 363 -29.53 11.06 -17.11
C CYS A 363 -28.67 11.02 -18.36
N ASP A 364 -28.51 9.84 -18.94
CA ASP A 364 -27.66 9.65 -20.12
C ASP A 364 -28.27 10.37 -21.34
N ILE A 365 -29.59 10.30 -21.47
CA ILE A 365 -30.37 10.97 -22.51
C ILE A 365 -31.20 12.10 -21.89
N ASP A 366 -31.21 13.25 -22.57
CA ASP A 366 -32.12 14.37 -22.25
C ASP A 366 -33.56 14.00 -22.64
N TYR A 367 -34.29 13.40 -21.70
CA TYR A 367 -35.66 12.95 -21.88
C TYR A 367 -36.66 14.09 -22.07
N SER A 368 -36.30 15.35 -21.77
CA SER A 368 -37.20 16.51 -21.95
C SER A 368 -37.54 16.80 -23.42
N ARG A 369 -36.72 16.29 -24.33
CA ARG A 369 -36.85 16.48 -25.79
C ARG A 369 -37.45 15.27 -26.50
N LEU A 370 -37.75 14.19 -25.78
CA LEU A 370 -38.27 12.95 -26.35
C LEU A 370 -39.80 12.96 -26.42
N PRO A 371 -40.39 12.29 -27.42
CA PRO A 371 -41.84 12.12 -27.49
C PRO A 371 -42.37 11.17 -26.40
N ASP A 372 -43.62 11.41 -26.01
CA ASP A 372 -44.43 10.58 -25.10
C ASP A 372 -45.35 9.60 -25.83
#